data_AF-A0A8X6GCJ7-F1
#
_entry.id   AF-A0A8X6GCJ7-F1
#
_cell.length_a   1.000
_cell.length_b   1.000
_cell.length_c   1.000
_cell.angle_alpha   90.00
_cell.angle_beta   90.00
_cell.angle_gamma   90.00
#
_symmetry.space_group_name_H-M   'P 1'
#
loop_
_entity.id
_entity.type
_entity.pdbx_description
1 polymer ?
#
loop_
_entity_poly.entity_id
_entity_poly.type
_entity_poly.pdbx_seq_one_letter_code
_entity_poly.pdbx_strand_id
1 'polypeptide(L)'
;MAFLGKAKKKTLILLAEVLGQRVSDKMTIIDLKNLIIESKDYEEEFVKAQFSVVLEERVKKEVTKKFARQHEIEQEKIARQYKIEQQREQREFELEKLRLEIERSQFDSTNSRESA
;
A
#
# COMPACT_ATOMS: atom_id res chain seq x y z
N MET A 1 -34.53 11.38 -10.61
CA MET A 1 -33.39 11.04 -9.71
C MET A 1 -32.13 10.61 -10.48
N ALA A 2 -31.44 11.53 -11.17
CA ALA A 2 -30.31 11.18 -12.04
C ALA A 2 -29.02 10.76 -11.31
N PHE A 3 -28.81 11.23 -10.06
CA PHE A 3 -27.54 11.06 -9.35
C PHE A 3 -27.29 9.62 -8.87
N LEU A 4 -28.34 8.90 -8.46
CA LEU A 4 -28.23 7.47 -8.12
C LEU A 4 -28.05 6.59 -9.36
N GLY A 5 -28.37 7.10 -10.56
CA GLY A 5 -28.30 6.38 -11.82
C GLY A 5 -26.93 5.75 -12.10
N LYS A 6 -25.85 6.50 -11.81
CA LYS A 6 -24.45 6.10 -12.04
C LYS A 6 -23.76 5.46 -10.82
N ALA A 7 -24.47 5.33 -9.70
CA ALA A 7 -23.91 4.81 -8.46
C ALA A 7 -23.62 3.30 -8.54
N LYS A 8 -22.45 2.88 -8.08
CA LYS A 8 -22.11 1.44 -7.95
C LYS A 8 -22.94 0.80 -6.83
N LYS A 9 -23.27 -0.50 -6.94
CA LYS A 9 -24.00 -1.27 -5.91
C LYS A 9 -23.46 -1.02 -4.50
N LYS A 10 -22.13 -1.14 -4.32
CA LYS A 10 -21.49 -0.91 -3.04
C LYS A 10 -21.74 0.51 -2.48
N THR A 11 -21.83 1.53 -3.32
CA THR A 11 -22.06 2.93 -2.88
C THR A 11 -23.50 3.10 -2.42
N LEU A 12 -24.44 2.48 -3.14
CA LEU A 12 -25.86 2.49 -2.79
C LEU A 12 -26.14 1.76 -1.47
N ILE A 13 -25.47 0.62 -1.23
CA ILE A 13 -25.54 -0.10 0.06
C ILE A 13 -25.13 0.84 1.20
N LEU A 14 -23.95 1.46 1.07
CA LEU A 14 -23.40 2.32 2.11
C LEU A 14 -24.25 3.58 2.33
N LEU A 15 -24.80 4.16 1.26
CA LEU A 15 -25.75 5.27 1.37
C LEU A 15 -27.03 4.84 2.11
N ALA A 16 -27.61 3.69 1.76
CA ALA A 16 -28.81 3.18 2.43
C ALA A 16 -28.54 2.90 3.93
N GLU A 17 -27.37 2.35 4.29
CA GLU A 17 -26.95 2.19 5.69
C GLU A 17 -26.85 3.52 6.43
N VAL A 18 -26.24 4.54 5.81
CA VAL A 18 -26.13 5.90 6.37
C VAL A 18 -27.51 6.54 6.58
N LEU A 19 -28.45 6.26 5.67
CA LEU A 19 -29.86 6.68 5.78
C LEU A 19 -30.67 5.82 6.77
N GLY A 20 -30.03 4.90 7.50
CA GLY A 20 -30.69 4.04 8.48
C GLY A 20 -31.55 2.92 7.89
N GLN A 21 -31.47 2.69 6.58
CA GLN A 21 -32.22 1.64 5.90
C GLN A 21 -31.54 0.28 6.09
N ARG A 22 -32.35 -0.77 6.29
CA ARG A 22 -31.84 -2.14 6.36
C ARG A 22 -31.54 -2.66 4.96
N VAL A 23 -30.26 -2.81 4.66
CA VAL A 23 -29.77 -3.43 3.43
C VAL A 23 -29.47 -4.91 3.61
N SER A 24 -29.73 -5.67 2.55
CA SER A 24 -29.33 -7.06 2.44
C SER A 24 -28.41 -7.24 1.24
N ASP A 25 -27.38 -8.08 1.36
CA ASP A 25 -26.42 -8.35 0.28
C ASP A 25 -27.08 -8.89 -1.01
N LYS A 26 -28.27 -9.50 -0.88
CA LYS A 26 -29.06 -10.04 -1.98
C LYS A 26 -29.77 -8.98 -2.82
N MET A 27 -29.93 -7.75 -2.30
CA MET A 27 -30.63 -6.67 -3.00
C MET A 27 -29.89 -6.29 -4.29
N THR A 28 -30.66 -6.05 -5.35
CA THR A 28 -30.14 -5.54 -6.62
C THR A 28 -29.90 -4.03 -6.56
N ILE A 29 -29.23 -3.48 -7.57
CA ILE A 29 -29.05 -2.02 -7.68
C ILE A 29 -30.40 -1.30 -7.75
N ILE A 30 -31.41 -1.93 -8.36
CA ILE A 30 -32.75 -1.37 -8.50
C ILE A 30 -33.43 -1.37 -7.12
N ASP A 31 -33.39 -2.49 -6.40
CA ASP A 31 -33.98 -2.60 -5.06
C ASP A 31 -33.38 -1.57 -4.10
N LEU A 32 -32.06 -1.35 -4.14
CA LEU A 32 -31.38 -0.36 -3.31
C LEU A 32 -31.78 1.08 -3.66
N LYS A 33 -31.98 1.38 -4.95
CA LYS A 33 -32.45 2.70 -5.39
C LYS A 33 -33.87 2.95 -4.89
N ASN A 34 -34.74 1.94 -5.03
CA ASN A 34 -36.12 2.03 -4.59
C ASN A 34 -36.19 2.17 -3.07
N LEU A 35 -35.40 1.39 -2.31
CA LEU A 35 -35.32 1.49 -0.85
C LEU A 35 -34.95 2.90 -0.36
N ILE A 36 -34.07 3.59 -1.10
CA ILE A 36 -33.67 4.96 -0.77
C ILE A 36 -34.80 5.96 -1.12
N ILE A 37 -35.39 5.83 -2.31
CA ILE A 37 -36.38 6.79 -2.83
C ILE A 37 -37.76 6.63 -2.19
N GLU A 38 -38.17 5.40 -1.87
CA GLU A 38 -39.48 5.07 -1.30
C GLU A 38 -39.54 5.29 0.22
N SER A 39 -38.45 5.77 0.83
CA SER A 39 -38.44 6.19 2.22
C SER A 39 -39.43 7.34 2.45
N LYS A 40 -40.21 7.28 3.52
CA LYS A 40 -41.16 8.34 3.90
C LYS A 40 -40.47 9.68 4.16
N ASP A 41 -39.22 9.62 4.62
CA ASP A 41 -38.39 10.77 4.95
C ASP A 41 -37.41 11.11 3.80
N TYR A 42 -37.75 10.72 2.56
CA TYR A 42 -36.89 11.00 1.42
C TYR A 42 -36.85 12.50 1.10
N GLU A 43 -35.69 13.11 1.30
CA GLU A 43 -35.39 14.47 0.89
C GLU A 43 -34.22 14.47 -0.10
N GLU A 44 -34.46 14.95 -1.32
CA GLU A 44 -33.50 14.81 -2.42
C GLU A 44 -32.15 15.51 -2.12
N GLU A 45 -32.17 16.72 -1.55
CA GLU A 45 -30.96 17.46 -1.23
C GLU A 45 -30.16 16.81 -0.10
N PHE A 46 -30.85 16.35 0.94
CA PHE A 46 -30.22 15.60 2.02
C PHE A 46 -29.56 14.32 1.50
N VAL A 47 -30.27 13.53 0.70
CA VAL A 47 -29.72 12.29 0.13
C VAL A 47 -28.57 12.57 -0.84
N LYS A 48 -28.61 13.66 -1.60
CA LYS A 48 -27.47 14.10 -2.43
C LYS A 48 -26.27 14.47 -1.57
N ALA A 49 -26.45 15.21 -0.48
CA ALA A 49 -25.39 15.57 0.44
C ALA A 49 -24.74 14.32 1.06
N GLN A 50 -25.55 13.38 1.56
CA GLN A 50 -25.06 12.10 2.09
C GLN A 50 -24.33 11.28 1.02
N PHE A 51 -24.84 11.26 -0.21
CA PHE A 51 -24.21 10.55 -1.32
C PHE A 51 -22.81 11.12 -1.65
N SER A 52 -22.65 12.44 -1.64
CA SER A 52 -21.35 13.09 -1.84
C SER A 52 -20.35 12.72 -0.76
N VAL A 53 -20.75 12.75 0.52
CA VAL A 53 -19.89 12.35 1.66
C VAL A 53 -19.44 10.89 1.51
N VAL A 54 -20.36 9.99 1.19
CA VAL A 54 -20.05 8.57 0.98
C VAL A 54 -19.08 8.35 -0.19
N LEU A 55 -19.19 9.13 -1.26
CA LEU A 55 -18.26 9.09 -2.38
C LEU A 55 -16.87 9.61 -1.99
N GLU A 56 -16.79 10.75 -1.31
CA GLU A 56 -15.55 11.35 -0.84
C GLU A 56 -14.79 10.42 0.11
N GLU A 57 -15.50 9.82 1.08
CA GLU A 57 -14.89 8.85 2.00
C GLU A 57 -14.30 7.63 1.26
N ARG A 58 -14.98 7.16 0.21
CA ARG A 58 -14.48 6.04 -0.60
C ARG A 58 -13.22 6.40 -1.34
N VAL A 59 -13.22 7.57 -1.99
CA VAL A 59 -12.03 8.07 -2.69
C VAL A 59 -10.89 8.22 -1.69
N LYS A 60 -11.14 8.80 -0.52
CA LYS A 60 -10.14 8.95 0.54
C LYS A 60 -9.59 7.59 0.99
N LYS A 61 -10.45 6.62 1.27
CA LYS A 61 -10.04 5.25 1.65
C LYS A 61 -9.21 4.56 0.56
N GLU A 62 -9.57 4.71 -0.71
CA GLU A 62 -8.80 4.15 -1.83
C GLU A 62 -7.44 4.83 -1.99
N VAL A 63 -7.38 6.16 -1.88
CA VAL A 63 -6.14 6.94 -1.93
C VAL A 63 -5.21 6.54 -0.77
N THR A 64 -5.72 6.48 0.46
CA THR A 64 -4.93 6.05 1.63
C THR A 64 -4.38 4.64 1.45
N LYS A 65 -5.19 3.69 0.94
CA LYS A 65 -4.71 2.32 0.66
C LYS A 65 -3.61 2.28 -0.40
N LYS A 66 -3.76 3.07 -1.48
CA LYS A 66 -2.72 3.17 -2.51
C LYS A 66 -1.45 3.77 -1.96
N PHE A 67 -1.55 4.83 -1.17
CA PHE A 67 -0.41 5.48 -0.53
C PHE A 67 0.31 4.53 0.44
N ALA A 68 -0.44 3.83 1.30
CA ALA A 68 0.12 2.84 2.22
C ALA A 68 0.88 1.73 1.47
N ARG A 69 0.28 1.18 0.40
CA ARG A 69 0.94 0.16 -0.45
C ARG A 69 2.20 0.71 -1.13
N GLN A 70 2.16 1.95 -1.60
CA GLN A 70 3.31 2.58 -2.24
C GLN A 70 4.46 2.78 -1.24
N HIS A 71 4.14 3.24 -0.04
CA HIS A 71 5.11 3.41 1.04
C HIS A 71 5.72 2.08 1.48
N GLU A 72 4.92 1.02 1.59
CA GLU A 72 5.41 -0.34 1.91
C GLU A 72 6.41 -0.85 0.86
N ILE A 73 6.10 -0.69 -0.43
CA ILE A 73 7.00 -1.04 -1.53
C ILE A 73 8.31 -0.24 -1.48
N GLU A 74 8.24 1.05 -1.14
CA GLU A 74 9.41 1.91 -1.04
C GLU A 74 10.31 1.50 0.13
N GLN A 75 9.72 1.22 1.30
CA GLN A 75 10.43 0.71 2.46
C GLN A 75 11.11 -0.64 2.18
N GLU A 76 10.43 -1.55 1.48
CA GLU A 76 11.01 -2.83 1.07
C GLU A 76 12.21 -2.65 0.12
N LYS A 77 12.13 -1.70 -0.82
CA LYS A 77 13.25 -1.37 -1.71
C LYS A 77 14.44 -0.81 -0.96
N ILE A 78 14.22 0.12 -0.03
CA ILE A 78 15.29 0.70 0.80
C ILE A 78 15.95 -0.39 1.65
N ALA A 79 15.16 -1.22 2.33
CA ALA A 79 15.67 -2.33 3.14
C ALA A 79 16.48 -3.33 2.31
N ARG A 80 16.05 -3.60 1.07
CA ARG A 80 16.78 -4.47 0.14
C ARG A 80 18.10 -3.85 -0.31
N GLN A 81 18.13 -2.55 -0.62
CA GLN A 81 19.36 -1.85 -0.98
C GLN A 81 20.36 -1.87 0.17
N TYR A 82 19.91 -1.56 1.38
CA TYR A 82 20.77 -1.57 2.56
C TYR A 82 21.40 -2.96 2.81
N LYS A 83 20.62 -4.05 2.65
CA LYS A 83 21.16 -5.42 2.74
C LYS A 83 22.20 -5.72 1.66
N ILE A 84 21.98 -5.26 0.44
CA ILE A 84 22.94 -5.47 -0.67
C ILE A 84 24.24 -4.72 -0.39
N GLU A 85 24.14 -3.49 0.12
CA GLU A 85 25.29 -2.66 0.45
C GLU A 85 26.11 -3.27 1.59
N GLN A 86 25.47 -3.70 2.68
CA GLN A 86 26.17 -4.40 3.75
C GLN A 86 26.85 -5.70 3.29
N GLN A 87 26.21 -6.47 2.39
CA GLN A 87 26.84 -7.65 1.80
C GLN A 87 28.01 -7.33 0.87
N ARG A 88 28.04 -6.12 0.28
CA ARG A 88 29.19 -5.66 -0.51
C ARG A 88 30.33 -5.26 0.40
N GLU A 89 30.05 -4.43 1.40
CA GLU A 89 31.05 -4.01 2.39
C GLU A 89 31.69 -5.20 3.11
N GLN A 90 30.90 -6.20 3.53
CA GLN A 90 31.43 -7.42 4.14
C GLN A 90 32.36 -8.19 3.20
N ARG A 91 31.97 -8.34 1.92
CA ARG A 91 32.82 -9.02 0.92
C ARG A 91 34.09 -8.25 0.63
N GLU A 92 34.02 -6.93 0.54
CA GLU A 92 35.20 -6.09 0.32
C GLU A 92 36.17 -6.18 1.50
N PHE A 93 35.65 -6.16 2.73
CA PHE A 93 36.45 -6.36 3.94
C PHE A 93 37.13 -7.73 3.98
N GLU A 94 36.41 -8.81 3.65
CA GLU A 94 36.98 -10.16 3.59
C GLU A 94 38.07 -10.28 2.52
N LEU A 95 37.85 -9.70 1.33
CA LEU A 95 38.85 -9.68 0.26
C LEU A 95 40.11 -8.90 0.66
N GLU A 96 39.96 -7.76 1.33
CA GLU A 96 41.09 -6.95 1.78
C GLU A 96 41.91 -7.68 2.85
N LYS A 97 41.25 -8.37 3.79
CA LYS A 97 41.93 -9.22 4.77
C LYS A 97 42.76 -10.32 4.10
N LEU A 98 42.19 -10.98 3.10
CA LEU A 98 42.89 -12.01 2.31
C LEU A 98 44.10 -11.44 1.56
N ARG A 99 43.98 -10.24 0.98
CA ARG A 99 45.10 -9.57 0.30
C ARG A 99 46.25 -9.28 1.25
N LEU A 100 45.97 -8.68 2.40
CA LEU A 100 46.97 -8.39 3.42
C LEU A 100 47.66 -9.66 3.92
N GLU A 101 46.91 -10.77 4.06
CA GLU A 101 47.46 -12.06 4.48
C GLU A 101 48.37 -12.70 3.41
N ILE A 102 48.02 -12.56 2.13
CA ILE A 102 48.89 -12.96 1.01
C ILE A 102 50.15 -12.10 0.97
N GLU A 103 50.03 -10.77 1.06
CA GLU A 103 51.17 -9.84 1.06
C GLU A 103 52.12 -10.12 2.22
N ARG A 104 51.58 -10.35 3.43
CA ARG A 104 52.36 -10.73 4.60
C ARG A 104 53.11 -12.04 4.39
N SER A 105 52.44 -13.06 3.87
CA SER A 105 53.05 -14.37 3.59
C SER A 105 54.16 -14.26 2.53
N GLN A 106 53.98 -13.40 1.52
CA GLN A 106 55.00 -13.12 0.51
C GLN A 106 56.21 -12.42 1.12
N PHE A 107 56.00 -11.40 1.95
CA PHE A 107 57.07 -10.69 2.66
C PHE A 107 57.90 -11.61 3.56
N ASP A 108 57.24 -12.48 4.34
CA ASP A 108 57.93 -13.44 5.21
C ASP A 108 58.77 -14.46 4.40
N SER A 109 58.29 -14.85 3.22
CA SER A 109 58.99 -15.79 2.32
C SER A 109 60.20 -15.19 1.60
N THR A 110 60.19 -13.88 1.29
CA THR A 110 61.34 -13.19 0.68
C THR A 110 62.45 -12.94 1.68
N ASN A 111 62.10 -12.53 2.92
CA ASN A 111 63.09 -12.22 3.97
C ASN A 111 63.84 -13.48 4.46
N SER A 112 63.18 -14.65 4.39
CA SER A 112 63.76 -15.95 4.71
C SER A 112 64.79 -16.46 3.68
N ARG A 113 64.76 -15.95 2.44
CA ARG A 113 65.71 -16.34 1.37
C ARG A 113 66.95 -15.46 1.32
N GLU A 114 66.90 -14.24 1.83
CA GLU A 114 68.05 -13.32 1.89
C GLU A 114 68.94 -13.55 3.12
N SER A 115 68.49 -14.36 4.09
CA SER A 115 69.18 -14.63 5.36
C SER A 115 69.91 -15.99 5.40
N ALA A 116 70.05 -16.70 4.27
CA ALA A 116 70.70 -18.01 4.14
C ALA A 116 71.82 -17.96 3.08
#